data_AF-A0A7S3WRZ7-F1
#
_entry.id   AF-A0A7S3WRZ7-F1
#
_cell.length_a   1.000
_cell.length_b   1.000
_cell.length_c   1.000
_cell.angle_alpha   90.00
_cell.angle_beta   90.00
_cell.angle_gamma   90.00
#
_symmetry.space_group_name_H-M   'P 1'
#
loop_
_entity.id
_entity.type
_entity.pdbx_description
1 polymer ?
#
loop_
_entity_poly.entity_id
_entity_poly.type
_entity_poly.pdbx_seq_one_letter_code
_entity_poly.pdbx_strand_id
1 'polypeptide(L)'
;AQLWRQRRPLRPNVTLAMAMPQAGERGVAVDSRVPFLYGTAWKKEATTELVMQAVRAGFRGIDTACQPKHYREDLVGEALVLLAREGGPQRDELWLQTKFTPLRGQDP
;
A
#
# COMPACT_ATOMS: atom_id res chain seq x y z
N ALA A 1 41.43 -7.19 -0.06
CA ALA A 1 40.27 -7.26 0.86
C ALA A 1 39.01 -7.11 0.03
N GLN A 2 38.47 -8.12 -0.68
CA GLN A 2 38.22 -9.52 -0.31
C GLN A 2 37.29 -9.62 0.92
N LEU A 3 36.21 -10.43 0.77
CA LEU A 3 35.07 -10.66 1.69
C LEU A 3 33.92 -9.67 1.40
N TRP A 4 32.78 -10.01 0.77
CA TRP A 4 31.86 -11.12 1.04
C TRP A 4 31.02 -11.51 -0.19
N ARG A 5 31.62 -12.26 -1.14
CA ARG A 5 30.85 -13.22 -1.94
C ARG A 5 30.64 -14.45 -1.06
N GLN A 6 29.46 -14.63 -0.49
CA GLN A 6 29.08 -15.92 0.07
C GLN A 6 27.90 -16.52 -0.68
N ARG A 7 28.19 -17.73 -1.17
CA ARG A 7 27.38 -18.59 -2.01
C ARG A 7 26.20 -19.12 -1.19
N ARG A 8 24.98 -19.06 -1.74
CA ARG A 8 23.89 -19.89 -1.23
C ARG A 8 24.15 -21.34 -1.65
N PRO A 9 24.13 -22.33 -0.74
CA PRO A 9 24.20 -23.72 -1.14
C PRO A 9 22.85 -24.13 -1.77
N LEU A 10 22.91 -24.80 -2.92
CA LEU A 10 21.80 -25.60 -3.43
C LEU A 10 21.56 -26.73 -2.42
N ARG A 11 20.34 -26.88 -1.91
CA ARG A 11 19.93 -28.08 -1.17
C ARG A 11 19.15 -29.01 -2.10
N PRO A 12 19.29 -30.34 -1.93
CA PRO A 12 18.86 -31.33 -2.89
C PRO A 12 17.37 -31.70 -2.72
N ASN A 13 16.80 -32.30 -3.75
CA ASN A 13 15.53 -33.02 -3.72
C ASN A 13 15.48 -34.04 -2.57
N VAL A 14 14.30 -34.27 -1.99
CA VAL A 14 13.64 -35.60 -1.81
C VAL A 14 12.42 -35.53 -0.84
N THR A 15 11.31 -36.10 -1.33
CA THR A 15 10.13 -36.73 -0.68
C THR A 15 8.98 -35.89 -0.10
N LEU A 16 7.80 -36.23 -0.66
CA LEU A 16 6.42 -35.94 -0.29
C LEU A 16 6.09 -36.35 1.16
N ALA A 17 5.71 -35.39 1.99
CA ALA A 17 4.87 -35.60 3.16
C ALA A 17 3.78 -34.53 3.16
N MET A 18 2.52 -34.97 3.07
CA MET A 18 1.36 -34.11 3.25
C MET A 18 1.31 -33.67 4.72
N ALA A 19 1.87 -32.50 5.02
CA ALA A 19 1.70 -31.82 6.29
C ALA A 19 0.70 -30.69 6.11
N MET A 20 -0.39 -30.74 6.88
CA MET A 20 -1.31 -29.62 7.07
C MET A 20 -0.49 -28.39 7.49
N PRO A 21 -0.62 -27.22 6.85
CA PRO A 21 0.12 -26.05 7.29
C PRO A 21 -0.40 -25.65 8.67
N GLN A 22 0.45 -25.83 9.69
CA GLN A 22 0.28 -25.16 10.96
C GLN A 22 0.31 -23.64 10.73
N ALA A 23 -0.48 -22.91 11.50
CA ALA A 23 -0.59 -21.45 11.46
C ALA A 23 0.74 -20.78 11.87
N GLY A 24 1.72 -20.84 10.97
CA GLY A 24 2.99 -20.15 11.07
C GLY A 24 2.85 -18.74 10.52
N GLU A 25 3.34 -17.79 11.31
CA GLU A 25 3.60 -16.40 10.99
C GLU A 25 3.74 -16.16 9.48
N ARG A 26 2.70 -15.60 8.85
CA ARG A 26 2.86 -14.97 7.56
C ARG A 26 3.67 -13.70 7.80
N GLY A 27 4.98 -13.85 7.86
CA GLY A 27 5.90 -12.72 7.66
C GLY A 27 5.49 -12.09 6.34
N VAL A 28 4.79 -10.96 6.41
CA VAL A 28 4.37 -10.23 5.22
C VAL A 28 5.66 -9.81 4.54
N ALA A 29 5.99 -10.49 3.44
CA ALA A 29 7.02 -10.03 2.54
C ALA A 29 6.51 -8.71 1.97
N VAL A 30 6.82 -7.60 2.63
CA VAL A 30 6.59 -6.27 2.09
C VAL A 30 7.46 -6.21 0.84
N ASP A 31 6.83 -6.29 -0.33
CA ASP A 31 7.51 -6.06 -1.59
C ASP A 31 8.14 -4.67 -1.48
N SER A 32 9.48 -4.61 -1.47
CA SER A 32 10.22 -3.37 -1.32
C SER A 32 10.05 -2.43 -2.52
N ARG A 33 9.30 -2.84 -3.55
CA ARG A 33 8.96 -2.04 -4.71
C ARG A 33 7.75 -1.18 -4.43
N VAL A 34 7.92 0.13 -4.58
CA VAL A 34 6.79 1.08 -4.55
C VAL A 34 5.83 0.74 -5.70
N PRO A 35 4.53 0.55 -5.42
CA PRO A 35 3.54 0.28 -6.47
C PRO A 35 3.29 1.53 -7.32
N PHE A 36 2.61 1.35 -8.45
CA PHE A 36 2.12 2.50 -9.21
C PHE A 36 1.12 3.29 -8.35
N LEU A 37 1.34 4.61 -8.21
CA LEU A 37 0.60 5.46 -7.28
C LEU A 37 -0.55 6.17 -7.98
N TYR A 38 -1.73 6.14 -7.36
CA TYR A 38 -2.87 6.97 -7.72
C TYR A 38 -2.79 8.32 -6.99
N GLY A 39 -2.59 9.40 -7.75
CA GLY A 39 -2.55 10.76 -7.22
C GLY A 39 -3.94 11.35 -6.96
N THR A 40 -4.13 11.97 -5.80
CA THR A 40 -5.43 12.46 -5.33
C THR A 40 -5.63 13.98 -5.43
N ALA A 41 -4.71 14.69 -6.09
CA ALA A 41 -4.83 16.13 -6.28
C ALA A 41 -6.08 16.51 -7.11
N TRP A 42 -6.71 17.62 -6.73
CA TRP A 42 -7.83 18.27 -7.41
C TRP A 42 -9.08 17.41 -7.61
N LYS A 43 -9.24 16.34 -6.82
CA LYS A 43 -10.44 15.47 -6.88
C LYS A 43 -11.61 16.02 -6.06
N LYS A 44 -11.34 16.91 -5.10
CA LYS A 44 -12.34 17.60 -4.25
C LYS A 44 -13.32 16.60 -3.62
N GLU A 45 -14.62 16.86 -3.65
CA GLU A 45 -15.67 16.02 -3.04
C GLU A 45 -15.76 14.62 -3.68
N ALA A 46 -15.30 14.47 -4.92
CA ALA A 46 -15.27 13.17 -5.60
C ALA A 46 -14.10 12.27 -5.16
N THR A 47 -13.23 12.73 -4.24
CA THR A 47 -12.05 11.99 -3.79
C THR A 47 -12.40 10.60 -3.28
N THR A 48 -13.44 10.47 -2.44
CA THR A 48 -13.84 9.18 -1.87
C THR A 48 -14.13 8.15 -2.98
N GLU A 49 -15.05 8.50 -3.89
CA GLU A 49 -15.47 7.63 -4.98
C GLU A 49 -14.32 7.29 -5.94
N LEU A 50 -13.50 8.28 -6.30
CA LEU A 50 -12.39 8.08 -7.23
C LEU A 50 -11.27 7.20 -6.65
N VAL A 51 -10.99 7.30 -5.35
CA VAL A 51 -10.05 6.40 -4.66
C VAL A 51 -10.60 4.97 -4.64
N MET A 52 -11.90 4.80 -4.35
CA MET A 52 -12.53 3.47 -4.39
C MET A 52 -12.45 2.86 -5.79
N GLN A 53 -12.74 3.63 -6.84
CA GLN A 53 -12.59 3.19 -8.23
C GLN A 53 -11.16 2.80 -8.57
N ALA A 54 -10.17 3.60 -8.16
CA ALA A 54 -8.76 3.28 -8.40
C ALA A 54 -8.36 1.95 -7.75
N VAL A 55 -8.75 1.72 -6.49
CA VAL A 55 -8.45 0.46 -5.78
C VAL A 55 -9.14 -0.73 -6.45
N ARG A 56 -10.41 -0.58 -6.84
CA ARG A 56 -11.16 -1.61 -7.60
C ARG A 56 -10.55 -1.88 -8.97
N ALA A 57 -9.95 -0.87 -9.61
CA ALA A 57 -9.21 -1.00 -10.87
C ALA A 57 -7.82 -1.64 -10.69
N GLY A 58 -7.40 -1.96 -9.46
CA GLY A 58 -6.17 -2.67 -9.17
C GLY A 58 -5.03 -1.81 -8.60
N PHE A 59 -5.24 -0.51 -8.38
CA PHE A 59 -4.24 0.30 -7.68
C PHE A 59 -4.04 -0.21 -6.25
N ARG A 60 -2.78 -0.21 -5.82
CA ARG A 60 -2.37 -0.49 -4.44
C ARG A 60 -1.59 0.65 -3.80
N GLY A 61 -1.19 1.65 -4.60
CA GLY A 61 -0.58 2.88 -4.12
C GLY A 61 -1.54 4.06 -4.19
N ILE A 62 -1.66 4.83 -3.10
CA ILE A 62 -2.42 6.07 -3.04
C ILE A 62 -1.51 7.17 -2.55
N ASP A 63 -1.48 8.28 -3.28
CA ASP A 63 -0.67 9.45 -3.01
C ASP A 63 -1.55 10.67 -2.73
N THR A 64 -1.36 11.27 -1.55
CA THR A 64 -2.10 12.44 -1.06
C THR A 64 -1.17 13.46 -0.39
N ALA A 65 -1.69 14.55 0.18
CA ALA A 65 -0.87 15.55 0.85
C ALA A 65 -1.68 16.34 1.89
N CYS A 66 -1.00 16.85 2.90
CA CYS A 66 -1.57 17.78 3.88
C CYS A 66 -1.70 19.21 3.28
N GLN A 67 -2.32 19.35 2.12
CA GLN A 67 -2.56 20.63 1.45
C GLN A 67 -4.05 20.72 1.06
N PRO A 68 -4.93 21.15 2.01
CA PRO A 68 -6.39 21.11 1.87
C PRO A 68 -6.94 21.80 0.62
N LYS A 69 -6.24 22.79 0.07
CA LYS A 69 -6.60 23.43 -1.21
C LYS A 69 -6.77 22.47 -2.38
N HIS A 70 -5.94 21.42 -2.41
CA HIS A 70 -5.83 20.52 -3.56
C HIS A 70 -6.10 19.07 -3.19
N TYR A 71 -5.95 18.72 -1.92
CA TYR A 71 -6.05 17.34 -1.44
C TYR A 71 -7.08 17.24 -0.32
N ARG A 72 -7.75 16.09 -0.27
CA ARG A 72 -8.74 15.76 0.75
C ARG A 72 -8.33 14.47 1.45
N GLU A 73 -7.33 14.55 2.33
CA GLU A 73 -6.84 13.39 3.09
C GLU A 73 -7.95 12.72 3.90
N ASP A 74 -8.92 13.51 4.38
CA ASP A 74 -10.12 13.05 5.05
C ASP A 74 -10.96 12.11 4.16
N LEU A 75 -11.17 12.49 2.89
CA LEU A 75 -11.93 11.70 1.93
C LEU A 75 -11.16 10.48 1.41
N VAL A 76 -9.81 10.54 1.38
CA VAL A 76 -8.99 9.33 1.17
C VAL A 76 -9.20 8.36 2.33
N GLY A 77 -9.18 8.84 3.57
CA GLY A 77 -9.44 8.03 4.76
C GLY A 77 -10.82 7.38 4.73
N GLU A 78 -11.85 8.13 4.34
CA GLU A 78 -13.22 7.63 4.17
C GLU A 78 -13.27 6.47 3.15
N ALA A 79 -12.66 6.64 1.97
CA ALA A 79 -12.61 5.59 0.95
C ALA A 79 -11.98 4.30 1.47
N LEU A 80 -10.89 4.40 2.24
CA LEU A 80 -10.21 3.24 2.82
C LEU A 80 -11.08 2.51 3.85
N VAL A 81 -11.84 3.25 4.67
CA VAL A 81 -12.79 2.65 5.62
C VAL A 81 -13.92 1.94 4.88
N LEU A 82 -14.45 2.53 3.81
CA LEU A 82 -15.51 1.90 3.00
C LEU A 82 -15.00 0.64 2.30
N LEU A 83 -13.83 0.69 1.67
CA LEU A 83 -13.19 -0.47 1.05
C LEU A 83 -12.96 -1.60 2.06
N ALA A 84 -12.49 -1.29 3.27
CA ALA A 84 -12.30 -2.28 4.32
C ALA A 84 -13.64 -2.96 4.72
N ARG A 85 -14.74 -2.20 4.80
CA ARG A 85 -16.08 -2.73 5.10
C ARG A 85 -16.63 -3.61 3.96
N GLU A 86 -16.25 -3.34 2.72
CA GLU A 86 -16.64 -4.12 1.54
C GLU A 86 -15.78 -5.38 1.34
N GLY A 87 -14.81 -5.66 2.23
CA GLY A 87 -13.88 -6.78 2.06
C GLY A 87 -12.81 -6.51 1.00
N GLY A 88 -12.46 -5.25 0.78
CA GLY A 88 -11.36 -4.82 -0.07
C GLY A 88 -9.98 -5.18 0.49
N PRO A 89 -8.90 -4.62 -0.09
CA PRO A 89 -7.54 -4.95 0.31
C PRO A 89 -7.27 -4.71 1.79
N GLN A 90 -6.47 -5.59 2.39
CA GLN A 90 -5.96 -5.43 3.74
C GLN A 90 -4.98 -4.25 3.80
N ARG A 91 -4.74 -3.74 5.01
CA ARG A 91 -3.89 -2.55 5.20
C ARG A 91 -2.47 -2.78 4.70
N ASP A 92 -1.91 -3.96 4.88
CA ASP A 92 -0.56 -4.34 4.46
C ASP A 92 -0.42 -4.51 2.93
N GLU A 93 -1.53 -4.60 2.20
CA GLU A 93 -1.56 -4.61 0.73
C GLU A 93 -1.57 -3.19 0.13
N LEU A 94 -1.70 -2.14 0.96
CA LEU A 94 -1.81 -0.75 0.51
C LEU A 94 -0.57 0.07 0.85
N TRP A 95 -0.03 0.75 -0.15
CA TRP A 95 0.95 1.82 0.01
C TRP A 95 0.23 3.17 0.11
N LEU A 96 0.35 3.83 1.26
CA LEU A 96 -0.25 5.15 1.50
C LEU A 96 0.87 6.16 1.71
N GLN A 97 0.92 7.19 0.87
CA GLN A 97 1.92 8.24 0.93
C GLN A 97 1.23 9.60 1.11
N THR A 98 1.67 10.34 2.14
CA THR A 98 1.36 11.76 2.29
C THR A 98 2.62 12.60 2.23
N LYS A 99 2.47 13.92 2.25
CA LYS A 99 3.54 14.90 2.13
C LYS A 99 3.41 15.93 3.23
N PHE A 100 4.53 16.28 3.84
CA PHE A 100 4.58 17.43 4.73
C PHE A 100 4.31 18.70 3.94
N THR A 101 3.36 19.49 4.43
CA THR A 101 3.09 20.84 3.95
C THR A 101 3.17 21.77 5.15
N PRO A 102 4.03 22.81 5.12
CA PRO A 102 4.08 23.79 6.20
C PRO A 102 2.74 24.52 6.31
N LEU A 103 2.38 25.02 7.49
CA LEU A 103 1.07 25.66 7.74
C LEU A 103 0.69 26.70 6.69
N ARG A 104 1.61 27.60 6.34
CA ARG A 104 1.42 28.63 5.30
C ARG A 104 1.20 28.08 3.89
N GLY A 105 1.63 26.84 3.63
CA GLY A 105 1.48 26.17 2.35
C GLY A 105 0.21 25.33 2.25
N GLN A 106 -0.50 25.10 3.37
CA GLN A 106 -1.75 24.35 3.37
C GLN A 106 -2.85 25.07 2.58
N ASP A 107 -2.83 26.42 2.60
CA ASP A 107 -3.68 27.33 1.81
C ASP A 107 -5.17 26.90 1.79
N PRO A 108 -5.80 26.73 2.97
CA PRO A 108 -7.13 26.14 3.11
C PRO A 108 -8.27 26.97 2.51
#